data_AF-A0AA37NF90-F1
#
_entry.id   AF-A0AA37NF90-F1
#
_cell.length_a   1.000
_cell.length_b   1.000
_cell.length_c   1.000
_cell.angle_alpha   90.00
_cell.angle_beta   90.00
_cell.angle_gamma   90.00
#
_symmetry.space_group_name_H-M   'P 1'
#
loop_
_entity.id
_entity.type
_entity.pdbx_description
1 polymer ?
#
loop_
_entity_poly.entity_id
_entity_poly.type
_entity_poly.pdbx_seq_one_letter_code
_entity_poly.pdbx_strand_id
1 'polypeptide(L)'
;MLTSKQRAKLRGIASTGETILQVGKGGVAEALVKQVDDALTARELIKLRVLETSPAPVREVAQQLAEATGSEVVQVIGMKLVLYRRNPEKPVIDLG
;
A
#
# COMPACT_ATOMS: atom_id res chain seq x y z
N MET A 1 8.81 -1.77 -11.30
CA MET A 1 9.51 -0.55 -10.82
C MET A 1 8.84 0.68 -11.41
N LEU A 2 8.23 1.50 -10.57
CA LEU A 2 7.53 2.73 -10.94
C LEU A 2 8.50 3.86 -11.32
N THR A 3 8.26 4.52 -12.44
CA THR A 3 8.98 5.76 -12.80
C THR A 3 8.61 6.93 -11.88
N SER A 4 9.44 7.97 -11.85
CA SER A 4 9.16 9.20 -11.10
C SER A 4 7.81 9.83 -11.47
N LYS A 5 7.45 9.81 -12.76
CA LYS A 5 6.17 10.34 -13.27
C LYS A 5 4.98 9.50 -12.79
N GLN A 6 5.08 8.18 -12.90
CA GLN A 6 4.05 7.25 -12.42
C GLN A 6 3.85 7.36 -10.90
N ARG A 7 4.95 7.41 -10.14
CA ARG A 7 4.92 7.60 -8.68
C ARG A 7 4.31 8.95 -8.30
N ALA A 8 4.55 10.02 -9.05
CA ALA A 8 3.91 11.31 -8.81
C ALA A 8 2.38 11.24 -9.04
N LYS A 9 1.93 10.59 -10.13
CA LYS A 9 0.51 10.37 -10.42
C LYS A 9 -0.17 9.58 -9.30
N LEU A 10 0.41 8.46 -8.89
CA LEU A 10 -0.10 7.62 -7.79
C LEU A 10 -0.15 8.36 -6.46
N ARG A 11 0.85 9.20 -6.15
CA ARG A 11 0.82 10.07 -4.95
C ARG A 11 -0.33 11.07 -5.01
N GLY A 12 -0.60 11.66 -6.18
CA GLY A 12 -1.74 12.55 -6.40
C GLY A 12 -3.06 11.85 -6.10
N ILE A 13 -3.29 10.67 -6.67
CA ILE A 13 -4.50 9.86 -6.44
C ILE A 13 -4.60 9.46 -4.96
N ALA A 14 -3.49 8.99 -4.38
CA ALA A 14 -3.47 8.57 -3.00
C ALA A 14 -3.70 9.74 -2.03
N SER A 15 -3.39 10.99 -2.37
CA SER A 15 -3.53 12.13 -1.45
C SER A 15 -4.96 12.30 -0.94
N THR A 16 -5.97 12.13 -1.81
CA THR A 16 -7.40 12.23 -1.48
C THR A 16 -8.03 10.90 -1.07
N GLY A 17 -7.33 9.77 -1.26
CA GLY A 17 -7.83 8.44 -0.91
C GLY A 17 -7.96 8.20 0.60
N GLU A 18 -8.98 7.45 1.01
CA GLU A 18 -9.17 7.05 2.40
C GLU A 18 -8.15 6.02 2.85
N THR A 19 -7.91 5.98 4.17
CA THR A 19 -7.13 4.90 4.79
C THR A 19 -8.07 3.75 5.08
N ILE A 20 -7.86 2.61 4.44
CA ILE A 20 -8.86 1.53 4.41
C ILE A 20 -8.49 0.35 5.31
N LEU A 21 -7.22 0.28 5.73
CA LEU A 21 -6.66 -0.77 6.58
C LEU A 21 -5.66 -0.17 7.56
N GLN A 22 -5.41 -0.90 8.66
CA GLN A 22 -4.46 -0.48 9.68
C GLN A 22 -3.61 -1.64 10.21
N VAL A 23 -2.38 -1.33 10.61
CA VAL A 23 -1.43 -2.28 11.21
C VAL A 23 -1.28 -1.96 12.69
N GLY A 24 -1.75 -2.84 13.55
CA GLY A 24 -1.69 -2.70 15.01
C GLY A 24 -0.63 -3.58 15.65
N LYS A 25 -0.83 -3.93 16.93
CA LYS A 25 0.06 -4.79 17.73
C LYS A 25 0.38 -6.15 17.10
N GLY A 26 -0.52 -6.69 16.27
CA GLY A 26 -0.31 -7.95 15.55
C GLY A 26 0.71 -7.88 14.41
N GLY A 27 1.18 -6.67 14.05
CA GLY A 27 2.15 -6.48 12.96
C GLY A 27 1.65 -6.99 11.61
N VAL A 28 2.59 -7.42 10.76
CA VAL A 28 2.32 -7.97 9.42
C VAL A 28 2.03 -9.47 9.52
N ALA A 29 0.83 -9.81 10.01
CA ALA A 29 0.35 -11.18 10.06
C ALA A 29 -0.26 -11.63 8.73
N GLU A 30 -0.32 -12.94 8.48
CA GLU A 30 -0.86 -13.54 7.25
C GLU A 30 -2.28 -13.05 6.91
N ALA A 31 -3.16 -12.94 7.92
CA ALA A 31 -4.51 -12.42 7.74
C ALA A 31 -4.53 -10.97 7.23
N LEU A 32 -3.61 -10.13 7.71
CA LEU A 32 -3.47 -8.76 7.24
C LEU A 32 -2.92 -8.74 5.81
N VAL A 33 -1.89 -9.54 5.52
CA VAL A 33 -1.33 -9.67 4.16
C VAL A 33 -2.42 -10.03 3.16
N LYS A 34 -3.29 -11.00 3.50
CA LYS A 34 -4.43 -11.37 2.65
C LYS A 34 -5.41 -10.21 2.43
N GLN A 35 -5.74 -9.45 3.47
CA GLN A 35 -6.60 -8.27 3.33
C GLN A 35 -5.98 -7.18 2.45
N VAL A 36 -4.67 -6.96 2.58
CA VAL A 36 -3.91 -6.03 1.74
C VAL A 36 -3.93 -6.51 0.28
N ASP A 37 -3.73 -7.81 0.06
CA ASP A 37 -3.77 -8.44 -1.26
C ASP A 37 -5.13 -8.28 -1.95
N ASP A 38 -6.21 -8.64 -1.27
CA ASP A 38 -7.58 -8.52 -1.79
C ASP A 38 -7.91 -7.05 -2.13
N ALA A 39 -7.51 -6.13 -1.27
CA ALA A 39 -7.72 -4.70 -1.48
C ALA A 39 -6.90 -4.15 -2.67
N LEU A 40 -5.65 -4.60 -2.84
CA LEU A 40 -4.83 -4.28 -4.00
C LEU A 40 -5.41 -4.85 -5.29
N THR A 41 -5.93 -6.07 -5.29
CA THR A 41 -6.54 -6.68 -6.48
C THR A 41 -7.77 -5.90 -6.94
N ALA A 42 -8.58 -5.40 -5.99
CA ALA A 42 -9.79 -4.65 -6.29
C ALA A 42 -9.55 -3.19 -6.69
N ARG A 43 -8.48 -2.56 -6.19
CA ARG A 43 -8.31 -1.09 -6.28
C ARG A 43 -7.00 -0.65 -6.93
N GLU A 44 -6.04 -1.54 -7.07
CA GLU A 44 -4.63 -1.34 -7.46
C GLU A 44 -3.81 -0.41 -6.57
N LEU A 45 -4.43 0.59 -5.92
CA LEU A 45 -3.80 1.58 -5.05
C LEU A 45 -4.56 1.65 -3.73
N ILE A 46 -3.84 1.43 -2.62
CA ILE A 46 -4.44 1.46 -1.30
C ILE A 46 -3.58 2.27 -0.32
N LYS A 47 -4.25 2.85 0.67
CA LYS A 47 -3.60 3.59 1.76
C LYS A 47 -3.91 2.90 3.08
N LEU A 48 -2.85 2.65 3.86
CA LEU A 48 -2.92 2.02 5.17
C LEU A 48 -2.32 2.93 6.24
N ARG A 49 -2.70 2.73 7.50
CA ARG A 49 -2.10 3.41 8.66
C ARG A 49 -1.46 2.41 9.59
N VAL A 50 -0.23 2.69 10.01
CA VAL A 50 0.45 1.95 11.07
C VAL A 50 0.13 2.64 12.39
N LEU A 51 -0.36 1.87 13.36
CA LEU A 51 -0.62 2.35 14.70
C LEU A 51 0.67 2.34 15.51
N GLU A 52 0.75 3.19 16.52
CA GLU A 52 1.92 3.27 17.43
C GLU A 52 2.17 1.96 18.18
N THR A 53 1.14 1.12 18.32
CA THR A 53 1.25 -0.22 18.91
C THR A 53 1.97 -1.24 18.00
N SER A 54 2.24 -0.89 16.74
CA SER A 54 2.91 -1.78 15.79
C SER A 54 4.29 -2.20 16.32
N PRO A 55 4.68 -3.48 16.18
CA PRO A 55 6.00 -3.94 16.60
C PRO A 55 7.14 -3.41 15.70
N ALA A 56 6.81 -2.88 14.53
CA ALA A 56 7.77 -2.39 13.54
C ALA A 56 7.43 -0.97 13.06
N PRO A 57 8.44 -0.16 12.68
CA PRO A 57 8.23 1.17 12.15
C PRO A 57 7.51 1.14 10.79
N VAL A 58 6.77 2.21 10.48
CA VAL A 58 5.96 2.34 9.26
C VAL A 58 6.70 2.02 7.95
N ARG A 59 7.99 2.36 7.86
CA ARG A 59 8.81 2.09 6.67
C ARG A 59 9.08 0.60 6.49
N GLU A 60 9.32 -0.12 7.58
CA GLU A 60 9.55 -1.55 7.57
C GLU A 60 8.26 -2.31 7.25
N VAL A 61 7.15 -1.92 7.91
CA VAL A 61 5.81 -2.45 7.60
C VAL A 61 5.45 -2.26 6.12
N ALA A 62 5.76 -1.09 5.55
CA ALA A 62 5.50 -0.83 4.13
C ALA A 62 6.28 -1.80 3.23
N GLN A 63 7.56 -2.07 3.54
CA GLN A 63 8.36 -3.01 2.75
C GLN A 63 7.90 -4.46 2.94
N GLN A 64 7.63 -4.89 4.17
CA GLN A 64 7.12 -6.23 4.45
C GLN A 64 5.82 -6.52 3.69
N LEU A 65 4.88 -5.57 3.70
CA LEU A 65 3.63 -5.71 2.94
C LEU A 65 3.88 -5.67 1.43
N ALA A 66 4.77 -4.80 0.95
CA ALA A 66 5.11 -4.71 -0.46
C ALA A 66 5.69 -6.03 -0.99
N GLU A 67 6.64 -6.61 -0.26
CA GLU A 67 7.24 -7.91 -0.58
C GLU A 67 6.19 -9.03 -0.52
N ALA A 68 5.41 -9.11 0.56
CA ALA A 68 4.44 -10.18 0.77
C ALA A 68 3.31 -10.18 -0.27
N THR A 69 2.92 -9.02 -0.81
CA THR A 69 1.86 -8.91 -1.82
C THR A 69 2.41 -8.68 -3.24
N GLY A 70 3.73 -8.65 -3.45
CA GLY A 70 4.29 -8.25 -4.75
C GLY A 70 3.82 -6.87 -5.23
N SER A 71 3.67 -5.91 -4.31
CA SER A 71 3.30 -4.53 -4.60
C SER A 71 4.52 -3.59 -4.50
N GLU A 72 4.35 -2.35 -4.94
CA GLU A 72 5.38 -1.31 -4.82
C GLU A 72 4.96 -0.27 -3.78
N VAL A 73 5.87 0.07 -2.87
CA VAL A 73 5.68 1.21 -1.95
C VAL A 73 5.71 2.50 -2.77
N VAL A 74 4.57 3.19 -2.86
CA VAL A 74 4.45 4.48 -3.54
C VAL A 74 4.99 5.60 -2.67
N GLN A 75 4.56 5.63 -1.40
CA GLN A 75 4.89 6.67 -0.46
C GLN A 75 4.69 6.23 0.99
N VAL A 76 5.48 6.79 1.91
CA VAL A 76 5.27 6.76 3.35
C VAL A 76 5.22 8.20 3.86
N ILE A 77 4.15 8.58 4.57
CA ILE A 77 3.93 9.93 5.11
C ILE A 77 3.45 9.82 6.55
N GLY A 78 4.29 10.22 7.50
CA GLY A 78 4.01 10.01 8.93
C GLY A 78 3.72 8.54 9.19
N MET A 79 2.59 8.23 9.82
CA MET A 79 2.14 6.86 10.10
C MET A 79 1.33 6.21 8.95
N LYS A 80 1.22 6.86 7.80
CA LYS A 80 0.47 6.34 6.64
C LYS A 80 1.43 5.82 5.58
N LEU A 81 1.03 4.77 4.89
CA LEU A 81 1.75 4.20 3.76
C LEU A 81 0.79 3.94 2.60
N VAL A 82 1.33 3.96 1.39
CA VAL A 82 0.59 3.77 0.14
C VAL A 82 1.28 2.66 -0.67
N LEU A 83 0.51 1.65 -1.05
CA LEU A 83 0.96 0.52 -1.88
C LEU A 83 0.24 0.53 -3.22
N TYR A 84 0.96 0.17 -4.27
CA TYR A 84 0.41 0.00 -5.60
C TYR A 84 0.77 -1.36 -6.20
N ARG A 85 -0.21 -2.05 -6.77
CA ARG A 85 -0.02 -3.25 -7.58
C ARG A 85 -0.92 -3.17 -8.80
N ARG A 86 -0.32 -3.21 -9.99
CA ARG A 86 -1.09 -3.24 -11.24
C ARG A 86 -1.84 -4.58 -11.35
N ASN A 87 -3.11 -4.52 -11.69
CA ASN A 87 -3.92 -5.65 -12.10
C ASN A 87 -3.65 -5.93 -13.59
N PRO A 88 -3.11 -7.12 -13.94
CA PRO A 88 -2.76 -7.43 -15.32
C PRO A 88 -3.99 -7.70 -16.19
N GLU A 89 -5.10 -8.15 -15.60
CA GLU A 89 -6.31 -8.52 -16.35
C GLU A 89 -7.26 -7.32 -16.53
N LYS A 90 -7.39 -6.49 -15.49
CA LYS A 90 -8.33 -5.37 -15.45
C LYS A 90 -7.68 -4.15 -14.77
N PRO A 91 -6.75 -3.46 -15.45
CA PRO A 91 -6.14 -2.26 -14.89
C PRO A 91 -7.19 -1.16 -14.71
N VAL A 92 -7.26 -0.57 -13.51
CA VAL A 92 -8.20 0.50 -13.17
C VAL A 92 -7.52 1.87 -13.10
N ILE A 93 -6.20 1.90 -12.91
CA ILE A 93 -5.36 3.08 -12.93
C ILE A 93 -4.50 3.04 -14.20
N ASP A 94 -4.82 3.92 -15.13
CA ASP A 94 -3.94 4.21 -16.26
C ASP A 94 -2.69 4.96 -15.77
N LEU A 95 -1.51 4.45 -16.08
CA LEU A 95 -0.23 5.06 -15.71
C LEU A 95 0.48 5.75 -16.88
N GLY A 96 -0.09 5.71 -18.08
CA GLY A 96 0.51 6.23 -19.32
C GLY A 96 1.55 5.28 -19.90
#